data_AF-A0A1C3VSV3-F1
#
_entry.id   AF-A0A1C3VSV3-F1
#
_cell.length_a   1.000
_cell.length_b   1.000
_cell.length_c   1.000
_cell.angle_alpha   90.00
_cell.angle_beta   90.00
_cell.angle_gamma   90.00
#
_symmetry.space_group_name_H-M   'P 1'
#
loop_
_entity.id
_entity.type
_entity.pdbx_description
1 polymer ?
#
loop_
_entity_poly.entity_id
_entity_poly.type
_entity_poly.pdbx_seq_one_letter_code
_entity_poly.pdbx_strand_id
1 'polypeptide(L)'
;MNDPSVAEVDLHNLQVSDPLIGQCQQLVREVAIPYQWEVLNDRDPEVIPSHAVENFRLTAGRARGDFRGTVFQDSDVAKWLEAAAWSLCQAPNPELEKAVDELIELIAAAQCGDGYLNTYFILNAPQERWTNLTECHELYCAGHAT
;
A
#
# COMPACT_ATOMS: atom_id res chain seq x y z
N MET A 1 -20.60 16.18 21.87
CA MET A 1 -21.61 15.23 22.37
C MET A 1 -21.20 13.88 21.85
N ASN A 2 -20.49 13.09 22.66
CA ASN A 2 -20.25 11.68 22.34
C ASN A 2 -21.50 10.92 22.77
N ASP A 3 -22.11 10.22 21.83
CA ASP A 3 -23.17 9.26 22.14
C ASP A 3 -22.55 8.13 23.00
N PRO A 4 -23.02 7.89 24.23
CA PRO A 4 -22.48 6.85 25.10
C PRO A 4 -22.88 5.42 24.68
N SER A 5 -23.57 5.23 23.55
CA SER A 5 -24.11 3.93 23.12
C SER A 5 -23.24 3.12 22.15
N VAL A 6 -22.11 3.64 21.67
CA VAL A 6 -21.18 2.87 20.82
C VAL A 6 -19.98 2.42 21.65
N ALA A 7 -20.03 1.19 22.15
CA ALA A 7 -18.83 0.54 22.69
C ALA A 7 -17.92 0.15 21.52
N GLU A 8 -16.84 0.90 21.30
CA GLU A 8 -15.79 0.53 20.35
C GLU A 8 -14.96 -0.63 20.91
N VAL A 9 -14.67 -1.60 20.05
CA VAL A 9 -13.84 -2.75 20.43
C VAL A 9 -12.37 -2.37 20.26
N ASP A 10 -11.58 -2.60 21.30
CA ASP A 10 -10.13 -2.48 21.22
C ASP A 10 -9.56 -3.59 20.34
N LEU A 11 -9.16 -3.23 19.13
CA LEU A 11 -8.63 -4.15 18.14
C LEU A 11 -7.35 -4.83 18.64
N HIS A 12 -6.49 -4.14 19.40
CA HIS A 12 -5.27 -4.74 19.94
C HIS A 12 -5.54 -5.90 20.92
N ASN A 13 -6.75 -5.96 21.48
CA ASN A 13 -7.18 -6.98 22.41
C ASN A 13 -8.23 -7.94 21.81
N LEU A 14 -8.55 -7.82 20.51
CA LEU A 14 -9.51 -8.69 19.83
C LEU A 14 -8.83 -9.98 19.36
N GLN A 15 -9.35 -11.12 19.82
CA GLN A 15 -8.90 -12.44 19.38
C GLN A 15 -9.99 -13.15 18.56
N VAL A 16 -9.63 -13.60 17.37
CA VAL A 16 -10.50 -14.43 16.53
C VAL A 16 -10.33 -15.89 16.94
N SER A 17 -11.37 -16.48 17.53
CA SER A 17 -11.37 -17.88 17.98
C SER A 17 -11.96 -18.87 16.95
N ASP A 18 -12.53 -18.36 15.86
CA ASP A 18 -13.05 -19.21 14.78
C ASP A 18 -11.88 -19.90 14.06
N PRO A 19 -11.88 -21.25 13.93
CA PRO A 19 -10.76 -21.97 13.34
C PRO A 19 -10.50 -21.61 11.87
N LEU A 20 -11.55 -21.36 11.08
CA LEU A 20 -11.41 -21.06 9.66
C LEU A 20 -10.85 -19.65 9.47
N ILE A 21 -11.46 -18.66 10.12
CA ILE A 21 -11.04 -17.26 10.01
C ILE A 21 -9.64 -17.08 10.63
N GLY A 22 -9.37 -17.72 11.76
CA GLY A 22 -8.06 -17.70 12.41
C GLY A 22 -6.95 -18.26 11.52
N GLN A 23 -7.21 -19.39 10.83
CA GLN A 23 -6.27 -19.95 9.85
C GLN A 23 -6.04 -19.01 8.66
N CYS A 24 -7.08 -18.38 8.13
CA CYS A 24 -6.93 -17.40 7.05
C CYS A 24 -6.10 -16.19 7.50
N GLN A 25 -6.34 -15.65 8.70
CA GLN A 25 -5.55 -14.54 9.24
C GLN A 25 -4.09 -14.91 9.46
N GLN A 26 -3.82 -16.12 9.94
CA GLN A 26 -2.46 -16.63 10.10
C GLN A 26 -1.77 -16.76 8.74
N LEU A 27 -2.44 -17.37 7.75
CA LEU A 27 -1.91 -17.50 6.39
C LEU A 27 -1.59 -16.14 5.76
N VAL A 28 -2.49 -15.16 5.91
CA VAL A 28 -2.27 -13.81 5.38
C VAL A 28 -1.02 -13.18 5.99
N ARG A 29 -0.87 -13.27 7.31
CA ARG A 29 0.25 -12.67 8.05
C ARG A 29 1.58 -13.37 7.83
N GLU A 30 1.59 -14.71 7.82
CA GLU A 30 2.82 -15.50 7.75
C GLU A 30 3.28 -15.78 6.32
N VAL A 31 2.36 -15.73 5.35
CA VAL A 31 2.65 -16.12 3.96
C VAL A 31 2.30 -15.00 2.98
N ALA A 32 1.05 -14.53 2.96
CA ALA A 32 0.61 -13.63 1.89
C ALA A 32 1.29 -12.26 1.94
N ILE A 33 1.30 -11.59 3.10
CA ILE A 33 1.92 -10.26 3.27
C ILE A 33 3.43 -10.30 2.97
N PRO A 34 4.23 -11.24 3.53
CA PRO A 34 5.64 -11.35 3.20
C PRO A 34 5.88 -11.66 1.71
N TYR A 35 5.13 -12.58 1.12
CA TYR A 35 5.29 -12.93 -0.29
C TYR A 35 4.95 -11.75 -1.20
N GLN A 36 3.82 -11.07 -0.97
CA GLN A 36 3.43 -9.88 -1.72
C GLN A 36 4.48 -8.78 -1.62
N TRP A 37 5.12 -8.61 -0.45
CA TRP A 37 6.19 -7.62 -0.29
C TRP A 37 7.40 -7.90 -1.20
N GLU A 38 7.79 -9.16 -1.35
CA GLU A 38 8.86 -9.55 -2.27
C GLU A 38 8.47 -9.30 -3.73
N VAL A 39 7.22 -9.60 -4.12
CA VAL A 39 6.72 -9.35 -5.49
C VAL A 39 6.62 -7.85 -5.79
N LEU A 40 6.09 -7.03 -4.87
CA LEU A 40 5.97 -5.57 -5.04
C LEU A 40 7.34 -4.86 -5.16
N ASN A 41 8.39 -5.51 -4.64
CA ASN A 41 9.77 -5.05 -4.71
C ASN A 41 10.58 -5.72 -5.84
N ASP A 42 9.95 -6.51 -6.71
CA ASP A 42 10.59 -7.24 -7.82
C ASP A 42 11.72 -8.18 -7.37
N ARG A 43 11.58 -8.80 -6.18
CA ARG A 43 12.62 -9.68 -5.59
C ARG A 43 12.38 -11.16 -5.84
N ASP A 44 11.23 -11.54 -6.39
CA ASP A 44 10.93 -12.90 -6.83
C ASP A 44 11.24 -13.03 -8.34
N PRO A 45 12.29 -13.79 -8.73
CA PRO A 45 12.68 -13.94 -10.13
C PRO A 45 11.76 -14.87 -10.93
N GLU A 46 10.84 -15.59 -10.28
CA GLU A 46 9.94 -16.55 -10.93
C GLU A 46 8.63 -15.92 -11.43
N VAL A 47 8.36 -14.66 -11.05
CA VAL A 47 7.14 -13.92 -11.43
C VAL A 47 7.42 -12.71 -12.31
N ILE A 48 6.37 -12.20 -12.96
CA ILE A 48 6.44 -10.96 -13.72
C ILE A 48 6.68 -9.79 -12.74
N PRO A 49 7.69 -8.93 -12.97
CA PRO A 49 7.94 -7.77 -12.12
C PRO A 49 6.72 -6.86 -11.99
N SER A 50 6.44 -6.43 -10.76
CA SER A 50 5.36 -5.52 -10.41
C SER A 50 5.74 -4.06 -10.65
N HIS A 51 6.98 -3.68 -10.29
CA HIS A 51 7.48 -2.30 -10.27
C HIS A 51 6.72 -1.32 -9.36
N ALA A 52 5.77 -1.79 -8.55
CA ALA A 52 4.91 -0.92 -7.75
C ALA A 52 5.71 -0.04 -6.79
N VAL A 53 6.62 -0.60 -5.98
CA VAL A 53 7.48 0.18 -5.08
C VAL A 53 8.54 0.97 -5.85
N GLU A 54 9.03 0.43 -6.98
CA GLU A 54 10.03 1.11 -7.81
C GLU A 54 9.49 2.41 -8.42
N ASN A 55 8.23 2.43 -8.87
CA ASN A 55 7.58 3.64 -9.37
C ASN A 55 7.58 4.76 -8.32
N PHE A 56 7.40 4.45 -7.03
CA PHE A 56 7.54 5.43 -5.95
C PHE A 56 9.01 5.87 -5.78
N ARG A 57 10.00 4.97 -5.90
CA ARG A 57 11.43 5.35 -5.87
C ARG A 57 11.80 6.30 -7.01
N LEU A 58 11.29 6.05 -8.21
CA LEU A 58 11.45 6.94 -9.37
C LEU A 58 10.83 8.32 -9.09
N THR A 59 9.58 8.32 -8.61
CA THR A 59 8.83 9.55 -8.33
C THR A 59 9.48 10.39 -7.22
N ALA A 60 10.01 9.74 -6.19
CA ALA A 60 10.75 10.39 -5.10
C ALA A 60 12.19 10.81 -5.48
N GLY A 61 12.63 10.59 -6.73
CA GLY A 61 13.98 10.89 -7.19
C GLY A 61 15.08 10.02 -6.56
N ARG A 62 14.71 8.87 -5.97
CA ARG A 62 15.63 7.91 -5.32
C ARG A 62 16.13 6.82 -6.28
N ALA A 63 15.54 6.73 -7.48
CA ALA A 63 15.95 5.84 -8.56
C ALA A 63 15.86 6.55 -9.93
N ARG A 64 16.34 5.89 -11.00
CA ARG A 64 16.26 6.38 -12.38
C ARG A 64 15.71 5.28 -13.29
N GLY A 65 14.82 5.67 -14.20
CA GLY A 65 14.13 4.74 -15.10
C GLY A 65 12.78 5.30 -15.54
N ASP A 66 12.01 4.47 -16.22
CA ASP A 66 10.66 4.79 -16.67
C ASP A 66 9.62 4.12 -15.76
N PHE A 67 8.44 4.73 -15.66
CA PHE A 67 7.28 4.07 -15.07
C PHE A 67 6.98 2.73 -15.76
N ARG A 68 6.55 1.73 -14.98
CA ARG A 68 6.12 0.41 -15.45
C ARG A 68 4.86 -0.05 -14.71
N GLY A 69 4.11 -0.95 -15.33
CA GLY A 69 2.86 -1.48 -14.78
C GLY A 69 1.62 -0.73 -15.29
N THR A 70 0.52 -0.86 -14.56
CA THR A 70 -0.78 -0.30 -14.93
C THR A 70 -0.97 1.10 -14.37
N VAL A 71 -1.90 1.89 -14.92
CA VAL A 71 -2.18 3.26 -14.42
C VAL A 71 -2.61 3.30 -12.94
N PHE A 72 -3.07 2.17 -12.39
CA PHE A 72 -3.52 2.01 -11.00
C PHE A 72 -2.53 1.24 -10.11
N GLN A 73 -1.28 1.04 -10.56
CA GLN A 73 -0.28 0.23 -9.84
C GLN A 73 -0.03 0.70 -8.40
N ASP A 74 -0.17 2.00 -8.15
CA ASP A 74 -0.04 2.60 -6.81
C ASP A 74 -1.02 1.99 -5.79
N SER A 75 -2.18 1.51 -6.25
CA SER A 75 -3.18 0.89 -5.37
C SER A 75 -2.71 -0.44 -4.77
N ASP A 76 -1.77 -1.14 -5.41
CA ASP A 76 -1.25 -2.40 -4.88
C ASP A 76 -0.37 -2.15 -3.64
N VAL A 77 0.40 -1.05 -3.66
CA VAL A 77 1.18 -0.59 -2.50
C VAL A 77 0.25 -0.19 -1.36
N ALA A 78 -0.81 0.56 -1.66
CA ALA A 78 -1.75 1.03 -0.67
C ALA A 78 -2.53 -0.12 0.01
N LYS A 79 -3.00 -1.10 -0.76
CA LYS A 79 -3.68 -2.30 -0.23
C LYS A 79 -2.76 -3.17 0.62
N TRP A 80 -1.49 -3.30 0.22
CA TRP A 80 -0.51 -4.02 1.03
C TRP A 80 -0.26 -3.31 2.36
N LEU A 81 -0.14 -1.98 2.35
CA LEU A 81 0.03 -1.15 3.53
C LEU A 81 -1.17 -1.33 4.50
N GLU A 82 -2.40 -1.31 3.96
CA GLU A 82 -3.62 -1.53 4.74
C GLU A 82 -3.62 -2.93 5.40
N ALA A 83 -3.31 -3.99 4.63
CA ALA A 83 -3.23 -5.34 5.17
C ALA A 83 -2.14 -5.49 6.25
N ALA A 84 -0.98 -4.85 6.04
CA ALA A 84 0.11 -4.82 7.01
C ALA A 84 -0.32 -4.11 8.31
N ALA A 85 -1.01 -2.98 8.22
CA ALA A 85 -1.52 -2.24 9.39
C ALA A 85 -2.51 -3.10 10.21
N TRP A 86 -3.46 -3.77 9.55
CA TRP A 86 -4.37 -4.70 10.22
C TRP A 86 -3.63 -5.87 10.88
N SER A 87 -2.61 -6.42 10.21
CA SER A 87 -1.79 -7.49 10.78
C SER A 87 -1.01 -7.04 12.01
N LEU A 88 -0.39 -5.84 11.97
CA LEU A 88 0.39 -5.28 13.08
C LEU A 88 -0.47 -4.95 14.29
N CYS A 89 -1.71 -4.52 14.08
CA CYS A 89 -2.67 -4.27 15.15
C CYS A 89 -2.93 -5.54 15.99
N GLN A 90 -3.09 -6.69 15.32
CA GLN A 90 -3.37 -7.98 15.95
C GLN A 90 -2.12 -8.69 16.47
N ALA A 91 -0.97 -8.50 15.82
CA ALA A 91 0.29 -9.14 16.18
C ALA A 91 1.48 -8.24 15.79
N PRO A 92 2.09 -7.57 16.78
CA PRO A 92 3.26 -6.76 16.56
C PRO A 92 4.40 -7.55 15.89
N ASN A 93 5.03 -6.93 14.90
CA ASN A 93 6.15 -7.50 14.15
C ASN A 93 7.11 -6.35 13.78
N PRO A 94 8.26 -6.21 14.46
CA PRO A 94 9.17 -5.08 14.25
C PRO A 94 9.75 -5.00 12.83
N GLU A 95 9.95 -6.14 12.15
CA GLU A 95 10.45 -6.16 10.78
C GLU A 95 9.41 -5.63 9.78
N LEU A 96 8.15 -6.03 9.95
CA LEU A 96 7.03 -5.53 9.13
C LEU A 96 6.76 -4.05 9.41
N GLU A 97 6.78 -3.63 10.69
CA GLU A 97 6.61 -2.23 11.10
C GLU A 97 7.68 -1.34 10.45
N LYS A 98 8.95 -1.76 10.48
CA LYS A 98 10.03 -1.06 9.80
C LYS A 98 9.79 -0.94 8.29
N ALA A 99 9.34 -2.01 7.63
CA ALA A 99 9.06 -1.98 6.20
C ALA A 99 7.90 -1.03 5.86
N VAL A 100 6.87 -0.99 6.70
CA VAL A 100 5.73 -0.07 6.60
C VAL A 100 6.19 1.38 6.76
N ASP A 101 6.97 1.70 7.79
CA ASP A 101 7.49 3.05 8.03
C ASP A 101 8.37 3.54 6.88
N GLU A 102 9.30 2.69 6.40
CA GLU A 102 10.16 3.03 5.26
C GLU A 102 9.35 3.27 3.97
N LEU A 103 8.26 2.52 3.78
CA LEU A 103 7.36 2.70 2.65
C LEU A 103 6.54 4.00 2.77
N ILE A 104 6.02 4.33 3.95
CA ILE A 104 5.31 5.59 4.21
C ILE A 104 6.22 6.78 3.93
N GLU A 105 7.46 6.75 4.40
CA GLU A 105 8.46 7.79 4.12
C GLU A 105 8.80 7.92 2.63
N LEU A 106 8.77 6.80 1.90
CA LEU A 106 8.95 6.81 0.45
C LEU A 106 7.74 7.44 -0.26
N ILE A 107 6.52 7.07 0.13
CA ILE A 107 5.28 7.63 -0.41
C ILE A 107 5.21 9.14 -0.15
N ALA A 108 5.52 9.57 1.07
CA ALA A 108 5.59 10.98 1.44
C ALA A 108 6.61 11.76 0.59
N ALA A 109 7.77 11.16 0.31
CA ALA A 109 8.78 11.77 -0.56
C ALA A 109 8.37 11.82 -2.04
N ALA A 110 7.45 10.97 -2.49
CA ALA A 110 6.90 10.97 -3.84
C ALA A 110 5.72 11.95 -4.02
N GLN A 111 5.14 12.44 -2.92
CA GLN A 111 4.03 13.37 -2.95
C GLN A 111 4.47 14.75 -3.48
N CYS A 112 3.69 15.34 -4.39
CA CYS A 112 3.92 16.70 -4.88
C CYS A 112 3.64 17.74 -3.79
N GLY A 113 4.22 18.94 -3.91
CA GLY A 113 4.04 20.02 -2.94
C GLY A 113 2.60 20.57 -2.83
N ASP A 114 1.74 20.25 -3.79
CA ASP A 114 0.30 20.54 -3.78
C ASP A 114 -0.54 19.40 -3.17
N GLY A 115 0.10 18.33 -2.70
CA GLY A 115 -0.53 17.13 -2.15
C GLY A 115 -0.85 16.05 -3.17
N TYR A 116 -0.67 16.29 -4.48
CA TYR A 116 -0.95 15.30 -5.51
C TYR A 116 -0.03 14.08 -5.42
N LEU A 117 -0.60 12.89 -5.52
CA LEU A 117 0.14 11.62 -5.51
C LEU A 117 -0.47 10.64 -6.52
N ASN A 118 0.25 10.42 -7.62
CA ASN A 118 0.04 9.32 -8.56
C ASN A 118 1.31 9.16 -9.40
N THR A 119 2.01 8.03 -9.28
CA THR A 119 3.33 7.85 -9.88
C THR A 119 3.28 7.88 -11.42
N TYR A 120 2.22 7.35 -12.04
CA TYR A 120 2.03 7.38 -13.49
C TYR A 120 1.97 8.81 -14.01
N PHE A 121 1.08 9.64 -13.47
CA PHE A 121 0.93 11.02 -13.95
C PHE A 121 2.13 11.87 -13.60
N ILE A 122 2.75 11.69 -12.43
CA ILE A 122 3.94 12.47 -12.07
C ILE A 122 5.09 12.19 -13.04
N LEU A 123 5.32 10.92 -13.42
CA LEU A 123 6.43 10.52 -14.27
C LEU A 123 6.15 10.68 -15.78
N ASN A 124 4.97 10.28 -16.25
CA ASN A 124 4.70 10.15 -17.69
C ASN A 124 3.85 11.28 -18.27
N ALA A 125 2.92 11.84 -17.50
CA ALA A 125 1.92 12.77 -18.03
C ALA A 125 1.53 13.88 -17.04
N PRO A 126 2.49 14.69 -16.53
CA PRO A 126 2.24 15.61 -15.43
C PRO A 126 1.25 16.74 -15.76
N GLN A 127 1.03 17.03 -17.04
CA GLN A 127 0.07 18.03 -17.51
C GLN A 127 -1.34 17.45 -17.74
N GLU A 128 -1.51 16.14 -17.64
CA GLU A 128 -2.77 15.41 -17.90
C GLU A 128 -3.45 14.95 -16.61
N ARG A 129 -3.01 15.43 -15.44
CA ARG A 129 -3.68 15.14 -14.16
C ARG A 129 -5.15 15.52 -14.26
N TRP A 130 -6.03 14.64 -13.81
CA TRP A 130 -7.49 14.82 -13.76
C TRP A 130 -8.19 14.95 -15.12
N THR A 131 -7.52 14.69 -16.25
CA THR A 131 -8.14 14.82 -17.58
C THR A 131 -8.98 13.60 -17.98
N ASN A 132 -8.76 12.43 -17.36
CA ASN A 132 -9.50 11.19 -17.64
C ASN A 132 -9.86 10.42 -16.36
N LEU A 133 -10.85 10.93 -15.61
CA LEU A 133 -11.33 10.29 -14.38
C LEU A 133 -12.03 8.94 -14.61
N THR A 134 -12.49 8.65 -15.83
CA THR A 134 -13.21 7.42 -16.15
C THR A 134 -12.28 6.21 -16.15
N GLU A 135 -11.07 6.36 -16.70
CA GLU A 135 -10.18 5.22 -16.97
C GLU A 135 -8.83 5.29 -16.23
N CYS A 136 -8.41 6.48 -15.75
CA CYS A 136 -7.04 6.66 -15.24
C CYS A 136 -6.90 6.55 -13.72
N HIS A 137 -7.96 6.21 -13.00
CA HIS A 137 -7.91 5.71 -11.62
C HIS A 137 -7.20 6.62 -10.59
N GLU A 138 -7.01 7.92 -10.86
CA GLU A 138 -6.34 8.84 -9.92
C GLU A 138 -7.07 8.89 -8.58
N LEU A 139 -8.40 9.07 -8.60
CA LEU A 139 -9.23 9.06 -7.39
C LEU A 139 -9.34 7.67 -6.75
N TYR A 140 -9.24 6.60 -7.53
CA TYR A 140 -9.25 5.23 -7.03
C TYR A 140 -7.98 4.91 -6.24
N CYS A 141 -6.81 5.25 -6.78
CA CYS A 141 -5.54 5.11 -6.07
C CYS A 141 -5.49 5.99 -4.83
N ALA A 142 -5.95 7.24 -4.92
CA ALA A 142 -6.04 8.13 -3.77
C ALA A 142 -6.94 7.55 -2.67
N GLY A 143 -8.12 7.01 -3.02
CA GLY A 143 -9.04 6.42 -2.05
C GLY A 143 -8.52 5.15 -1.38
N HIS A 144 -7.60 4.41 -1.99
CA HIS A 144 -6.92 3.29 -1.32
C HIS A 144 -5.80 3.73 -0.37
N ALA A 145 -5.28 4.95 -0.53
CA ALA A 145 -4.17 5.47 0.27
C ALA A 145 -4.60 6.33 1.47
N THR A 146 -5.91 6.54 1.67
CA THR A 146 -6.48 7.28 2.82
C THR A 146 -6.87 6.35 3.95
#